data_AF-A0A348TRA4-F1
#
_entry.id   AF-A0A348TRA4-F1
#
_cell.length_a   1.000
_cell.length_b   1.000
_cell.length_c   1.000
_cell.angle_alpha   90.00
_cell.angle_beta   90.00
_cell.angle_gamma   90.00
#
_symmetry.space_group_name_H-M   'P 1'
#
loop_
_entity.id
_entity.type
_entity.pdbx_description
1 polymer ?
#
loop_
_entity_poly.entity_id
_entity_poly.type
_entity_poly.pdbx_seq_one_letter_code
_entity_poly.pdbx_strand_id
1 'polypeptide(L)'
;MVHDSKFLLQQFLKSHKVSTDTRKIEAGSIFFALKGGNFNGNLFAQEALDKGAAWVVVDEKTNTDTGKTIQVLDALVALQNLATAYRRTLKAPIIAITGSNGKTTTKELLSKVLGAKFNTFATQGNLNNHIGVPLTLLSVPPDTEMVVLELGANHLHEIELLARISEPDFGLITNVGLDHLEGYGSLENVAKGHSELFYFLLKHNKNIFYKKDDEQVARMATRFPNP
;
A
#
# COMPACT_ATOMS: atom_id res chain seq x y z
N MET A 1 -14.35 8.22 22.12
CA MET A 1 -14.81 7.21 21.16
C MET A 1 -13.69 7.01 20.16
N VAL A 2 -13.07 5.83 20.11
CA VAL A 2 -12.13 5.48 19.04
C VAL A 2 -12.99 5.21 17.81
N HIS A 3 -12.95 6.08 16.81
CA HIS A 3 -13.77 5.89 15.62
C HIS A 3 -13.29 4.64 14.88
N ASP A 4 -14.21 3.70 14.71
CA ASP A 4 -14.01 2.41 14.05
C ASP A 4 -13.65 2.62 12.57
N SER A 5 -12.73 1.82 12.05
CA SER A 5 -12.38 1.65 10.64
C SER A 5 -13.60 1.68 9.69
N LYS A 6 -14.74 1.14 10.13
CA LYS A 6 -16.02 1.17 9.41
C LYS A 6 -16.53 2.58 9.14
N PHE A 7 -16.39 3.50 10.09
CA PHE A 7 -16.80 4.89 9.93
C PHE A 7 -15.93 5.59 8.87
N LEU A 8 -14.61 5.43 8.95
CA LEU A 8 -13.69 5.99 7.96
C LEU A 8 -14.00 5.46 6.56
N LEU A 9 -14.27 4.14 6.42
CA LEU A 9 -14.67 3.57 5.14
C LEU A 9 -15.96 4.20 4.60
N GLN A 10 -16.99 4.36 5.44
CA GLN A 10 -18.24 5.02 5.03
C GLN A 10 -18.04 6.47 4.58
N GLN A 11 -17.19 7.24 5.26
CA GLN A 11 -16.91 8.62 4.84
C GLN A 11 -16.07 8.63 3.56
N PHE A 12 -15.10 7.74 3.43
CA PHE A 12 -14.25 7.62 2.25
C PHE A 12 -15.09 7.29 1.02
N LEU A 13 -16.02 6.33 1.10
CA LEU A 13 -16.87 5.94 -0.03
C LEU A 13 -17.81 7.07 -0.54
N LYS A 14 -17.99 8.17 0.21
CA LYS A 14 -18.77 9.32 -0.27
C LYS A 14 -18.02 10.18 -1.28
N SER A 15 -16.70 10.23 -1.21
CA SER A 15 -15.87 11.11 -2.04
C SER A 15 -14.76 10.39 -2.80
N HIS A 16 -14.32 9.22 -2.33
CA HIS A 16 -13.13 8.48 -2.77
C HIS A 16 -11.85 9.31 -2.72
N LYS A 17 -11.77 10.28 -1.80
CA LYS A 17 -10.65 11.24 -1.71
C LYS A 17 -9.96 11.15 -0.36
N VAL A 18 -8.66 10.97 -0.40
CA VAL A 18 -7.78 11.04 0.77
C VAL A 18 -6.60 11.96 0.48
N SER A 19 -6.08 12.61 1.52
CA SER A 19 -4.85 13.39 1.42
C SER A 19 -4.01 13.23 2.68
N THR A 20 -2.69 13.32 2.52
CA THR A 20 -1.72 13.44 3.62
C THR A 20 -0.91 14.74 3.50
N ASP A 21 -1.29 15.63 2.57
CA ASP A 21 -0.59 16.87 2.26
C ASP A 21 -1.61 18.01 2.08
N THR A 22 -1.56 19.02 2.97
CA THR A 22 -2.52 20.14 2.95
C THR A 22 -2.43 20.99 1.69
N ARG A 23 -1.33 20.89 0.92
CA ARG A 23 -1.18 21.59 -0.36
C ARG A 23 -2.01 20.95 -1.49
N LYS A 24 -2.46 19.71 -1.29
CA LYS A 24 -3.20 18.91 -2.27
C LYS A 24 -4.61 18.56 -1.79
N ILE A 25 -5.15 19.33 -0.86
CA ILE A 25 -6.51 19.08 -0.35
C ILE A 25 -7.51 19.31 -1.46
N GLU A 26 -8.33 18.29 -1.69
CA GLU A 26 -9.53 18.39 -2.49
C GLU A 26 -10.74 18.48 -1.57
N ALA A 27 -11.74 19.26 -1.98
CA ALA A 27 -13.01 19.35 -1.25
C ALA A 27 -13.63 17.95 -1.07
N GLY A 28 -14.02 17.65 0.16
CA GLY A 28 -14.59 16.35 0.52
C GLY A 28 -13.58 15.24 0.86
N SER A 29 -12.27 15.52 0.80
CA SER A 29 -11.24 14.54 1.18
C SER A 29 -11.20 14.27 2.69
N ILE A 30 -10.69 13.10 3.05
CA ILE A 30 -10.24 12.80 4.41
C ILE A 30 -8.74 13.08 4.49
N PHE A 31 -8.34 14.00 5.36
CA PHE A 31 -6.92 14.30 5.59
C PHE A 31 -6.38 13.44 6.74
N PHE A 32 -5.29 12.71 6.49
CA PHE A 32 -4.57 11.94 7.49
C PHE A 32 -3.31 12.71 7.91
N ALA A 33 -3.29 13.13 9.18
CA ALA A 33 -2.21 13.91 9.77
C ALA A 33 -1.02 13.01 10.14
N LEU A 34 -0.24 12.61 9.14
CA LEU A 34 0.93 11.74 9.35
C LEU A 34 2.08 12.48 10.05
N LYS A 35 2.85 11.74 10.85
CA LYS A 35 4.07 12.23 11.51
C LYS A 35 5.31 11.50 10.98
N GLY A 36 6.42 12.22 10.90
CA GLY A 36 7.74 11.69 10.58
C GLY A 36 8.82 12.41 11.40
N GLY A 37 10.09 12.08 11.19
CA GLY A 37 11.18 12.60 12.03
C GLY A 37 11.27 14.14 12.12
N ASN A 38 10.94 14.84 11.02
CA ASN A 38 11.00 16.30 10.93
C ASN A 38 9.65 16.96 10.59
N PHE A 39 8.55 16.21 10.66
CA PHE A 39 7.24 16.70 10.20
C PHE A 39 6.13 16.18 11.10
N ASN A 40 5.19 17.05 11.47
CA ASN A 40 3.99 16.69 12.20
C ASN A 40 2.74 17.23 11.50
N GLY A 41 2.01 16.34 10.82
CA GLY A 41 0.79 16.66 10.08
C GLY A 41 -0.35 17.20 10.95
N ASN A 42 -0.35 16.91 12.25
CA ASN A 42 -1.43 17.31 13.17
C ASN A 42 -1.50 18.84 13.32
N LEU A 43 -0.36 19.52 13.17
CA LEU A 43 -0.28 20.98 13.18
C LEU A 43 -1.07 21.63 12.03
N PHE A 44 -1.34 20.88 10.96
CA PHE A 44 -2.03 21.37 9.76
C PHE A 44 -3.49 20.89 9.68
N ALA A 45 -4.03 20.28 10.74
CA ALA A 45 -5.39 19.75 10.75
C ALA A 45 -6.44 20.86 10.50
N GLN A 46 -6.29 22.03 11.13
CA GLN A 46 -7.21 23.15 10.89
C GLN A 46 -7.11 23.67 9.45
N GLU A 47 -5.90 23.80 8.93
CA GLU A 47 -5.67 24.22 7.53
C GLU A 47 -6.31 23.26 6.53
N ALA A 48 -6.25 21.95 6.77
CA ALA A 48 -6.90 20.95 5.93
C ALA A 48 -8.44 21.14 5.90
N LEU A 49 -9.05 21.39 7.06
CA LEU A 49 -10.48 21.67 7.17
C LEU A 49 -10.86 22.97 6.44
N ASP A 50 -10.06 24.04 6.62
CA ASP A 50 -10.29 25.34 5.98
C ASP A 50 -10.19 25.23 4.45
N LYS A 51 -9.35 24.33 3.94
CA LYS A 51 -9.23 24.00 2.51
C LYS A 51 -10.29 23.04 1.98
N GLY A 52 -11.23 22.60 2.82
CA GLY A 52 -12.39 21.82 2.41
C GLY A 52 -12.30 20.31 2.65
N ALA A 53 -11.34 19.83 3.45
CA ALA A 53 -11.39 18.46 3.94
C ALA A 53 -12.71 18.20 4.70
N ALA A 54 -13.37 17.08 4.42
CA ALA A 54 -14.58 16.69 5.13
C ALA A 54 -14.28 16.21 6.55
N TRP A 55 -13.13 15.55 6.72
CA TRP A 55 -12.66 14.99 7.97
C TRP A 55 -11.15 15.12 8.08
N VAL A 56 -10.65 15.27 9.31
CA VAL A 56 -9.23 15.15 9.63
C VAL A 56 -9.03 14.01 10.62
N VAL A 57 -8.04 13.17 10.37
CA VAL A 57 -7.63 12.06 11.25
C VAL A 57 -6.32 12.44 11.90
N VAL A 58 -6.34 12.59 13.21
CA VAL A 58 -5.23 13.07 14.03
C VAL A 58 -4.88 12.05 15.11
N ASP A 59 -3.63 11.99 15.52
CA ASP A 59 -3.15 11.08 16.56
C ASP A 59 -2.58 11.80 17.81
N GLU A 60 -2.84 13.11 17.91
CA GLU A 60 -2.62 13.90 19.11
C GLU A 60 -3.76 14.92 19.27
N LYS A 61 -3.82 15.57 20.44
CA LYS A 61 -4.81 16.62 20.67
C LYS A 61 -4.48 17.82 19.79
N THR A 62 -5.46 18.27 19.03
CA THR A 62 -5.39 19.47 18.19
C THR A 62 -6.45 20.47 18.63
N ASN A 63 -6.24 21.76 18.34
CA ASN A 63 -7.20 22.82 18.66
C ASN A 63 -8.37 22.90 17.66
N THR A 64 -8.62 21.84 16.90
CA THR A 64 -9.70 21.80 15.91
C THR A 64 -11.03 21.47 16.60
N ASP A 65 -11.90 22.45 16.78
CA ASP A 65 -13.19 22.28 17.48
C ASP A 65 -14.37 22.37 16.51
N THR A 66 -14.42 21.46 15.53
CA THR A 66 -15.41 21.52 14.45
C THR A 66 -16.30 20.28 14.34
N GLY A 67 -16.14 19.29 15.23
CA GLY A 67 -16.82 17.99 15.13
C GLY A 67 -16.40 17.14 13.92
N LYS A 68 -15.45 17.62 13.10
CA LYS A 68 -14.89 16.94 11.91
C LYS A 68 -13.52 16.30 12.17
N THR A 69 -13.09 16.27 13.42
CA THR A 69 -11.81 15.74 13.86
C THR A 69 -11.99 14.37 14.46
N ILE A 70 -11.26 13.39 13.91
CA ILE A 70 -11.24 12.02 14.36
C ILE A 70 -9.90 11.77 15.04
N GLN A 71 -9.93 11.64 16.37
CA GLN A 71 -8.73 11.28 17.11
C GLN A 71 -8.55 9.75 17.12
N VAL A 72 -7.38 9.30 16.68
CA VAL A 72 -6.94 7.90 16.68
C VAL A 72 -5.66 7.74 17.52
N LEU A 73 -5.22 6.50 17.71
CA LEU A 73 -3.95 6.22 18.37
C LEU A 73 -2.74 6.48 17.47
N ASP A 74 -2.89 6.18 16.17
CA ASP A 74 -1.84 6.31 15.16
C ASP A 74 -2.51 6.58 13.80
N ALA A 75 -2.18 7.74 13.19
CA ALA A 75 -2.79 8.17 11.93
C ALA A 75 -2.36 7.31 10.74
N LEU A 76 -1.14 6.79 10.74
CA LEU A 76 -0.64 5.89 9.70
C LEU A 76 -1.35 4.54 9.76
N VAL A 77 -1.51 3.97 10.96
CA VAL A 77 -2.26 2.72 11.14
C VAL A 77 -3.72 2.90 10.73
N ALA A 78 -4.33 4.04 11.03
CA ALA A 78 -5.69 4.34 10.58
C ALA A 78 -5.80 4.41 9.04
N LEU A 79 -4.82 5.04 8.37
CA LEU A 79 -4.73 5.07 6.90
C LEU A 79 -4.60 3.67 6.31
N GLN A 80 -3.71 2.85 6.87
CA GLN A 80 -3.48 1.47 6.43
C GLN A 80 -4.73 0.60 6.61
N ASN A 81 -5.40 0.71 7.76
CA ASN A 81 -6.64 -0.02 8.03
C ASN A 81 -7.77 0.40 7.09
N LEU A 82 -7.90 1.70 6.78
CA LEU A 82 -8.86 2.19 5.79
C LEU A 82 -8.55 1.61 4.40
N ALA A 83 -7.28 1.57 4.00
CA ALA A 83 -6.86 0.99 2.73
C ALA A 83 -7.18 -0.52 2.62
N THR A 84 -6.90 -1.31 3.66
CA THR A 84 -7.29 -2.73 3.70
C THR A 84 -8.80 -2.90 3.66
N ALA A 85 -9.54 -2.07 4.41
CA ALA A 85 -10.99 -2.13 4.40
C ALA A 85 -11.56 -1.82 3.01
N TYR A 86 -11.02 -0.81 2.31
CA TYR A 86 -11.41 -0.50 0.94
C TYR A 86 -11.01 -1.60 -0.06
N ARG A 87 -9.78 -2.13 0.04
CA ARG A 87 -9.30 -3.27 -0.76
C ARG A 87 -10.29 -4.44 -0.76
N ARG A 88 -10.86 -4.76 0.41
CA ARG A 88 -11.85 -5.84 0.56
C ARG A 88 -13.21 -5.56 -0.08
N THR A 89 -13.50 -4.30 -0.41
CA THR A 89 -14.69 -3.94 -1.20
C THR A 89 -14.45 -4.06 -2.70
N LEU A 90 -13.19 -4.04 -3.15
CA LEU A 90 -12.81 -4.17 -4.55
C LEU A 90 -12.88 -5.62 -5.00
N LYS A 91 -13.40 -5.84 -6.21
CA LYS A 91 -13.42 -7.15 -6.87
C LYS A 91 -12.16 -7.41 -7.71
N ALA A 92 -11.42 -6.36 -8.06
CA ALA A 92 -10.22 -6.46 -8.88
C ALA A 92 -9.18 -7.37 -8.20
N PRO A 93 -8.64 -8.38 -8.90
CA PRO A 93 -7.48 -9.09 -8.43
C PRO A 93 -6.24 -8.18 -8.44
N ILE A 94 -5.34 -8.44 -7.49
CA ILE A 94 -4.10 -7.67 -7.36
C ILE A 94 -2.89 -8.55 -7.66
N ILE A 95 -2.02 -8.07 -8.55
CA ILE A 95 -0.68 -8.60 -8.81
C ILE A 95 0.33 -7.73 -8.05
N ALA A 96 0.95 -8.29 -7.02
CA ALA A 96 2.02 -7.63 -6.27
C ALA A 96 3.41 -7.97 -6.84
N ILE A 97 4.28 -6.97 -6.96
CA ILE A 97 5.62 -7.09 -7.49
C ILE A 97 6.62 -6.60 -6.45
N THR A 98 7.59 -7.44 -6.12
CA THR A 98 8.75 -7.05 -5.31
C THR A 98 10.04 -7.59 -5.92
N GLY A 99 11.15 -7.42 -5.23
CA GLY A 99 12.49 -7.78 -5.66
C GLY A 99 13.43 -6.59 -5.61
N SER A 100 14.70 -6.87 -5.84
CA SER A 100 15.76 -5.87 -5.79
C SER A 100 15.61 -4.85 -6.93
N ASN A 101 15.77 -5.32 -8.17
CA ASN A 101 15.76 -4.46 -9.35
C ASN A 101 14.61 -4.79 -10.30
N GLY A 102 14.24 -3.84 -11.16
CA GLY A 102 13.28 -4.05 -12.24
C GLY A 102 11.81 -4.09 -11.82
N LYS A 103 11.49 -3.77 -10.55
CA LYS A 103 10.12 -3.66 -10.04
C LYS A 103 9.27 -2.72 -10.89
N THR A 104 9.71 -1.48 -11.05
CA THR A 104 9.00 -0.44 -11.81
C THR A 104 8.87 -0.79 -13.28
N THR A 105 9.94 -1.26 -13.93
CA THR A 105 9.89 -1.70 -15.34
C THR A 105 8.88 -2.82 -15.53
N THR A 106 8.88 -3.82 -14.64
CA THR A 106 7.94 -4.95 -14.70
C THR A 106 6.50 -4.48 -14.49
N LYS A 107 6.28 -3.60 -13.51
CA LYS A 107 4.97 -2.98 -13.26
C LYS A 107 4.45 -2.23 -14.48
N GLU A 108 5.26 -1.39 -15.12
CA GLU A 108 4.88 -0.64 -16.33
C GLU A 108 4.54 -1.57 -17.50
N LEU A 109 5.36 -2.60 -17.75
CA LEU A 109 5.12 -3.57 -18.82
C LEU A 109 3.82 -4.36 -18.57
N LEU A 110 3.62 -4.88 -17.36
CA LEU A 110 2.39 -5.59 -16.99
C LEU A 110 1.17 -4.70 -17.11
N SER A 111 1.25 -3.46 -16.62
CA SER A 111 0.15 -2.49 -16.70
C SER A 111 -0.22 -2.19 -18.15
N LYS A 112 0.79 -2.05 -19.03
CA LYS A 112 0.55 -1.80 -20.46
C LYS A 112 -0.11 -2.98 -21.17
N VAL A 113 0.34 -4.20 -20.88
CA VAL A 113 -0.21 -5.42 -21.50
C VAL A 113 -1.61 -5.70 -20.99
N LEU A 114 -1.84 -5.65 -19.68
CA LEU A 114 -3.17 -5.85 -19.08
C LEU A 114 -4.15 -4.74 -19.51
N GLY A 115 -3.67 -3.50 -19.58
CA GLY A 115 -4.44 -2.35 -20.04
C GLY A 115 -4.92 -2.42 -21.49
N ALA A 116 -4.40 -3.34 -22.31
CA ALA A 116 -4.92 -3.59 -23.64
C ALA A 116 -6.29 -4.31 -23.64
N LYS A 117 -6.67 -4.93 -22.51
CA LYS A 117 -7.91 -5.70 -22.38
C LYS A 117 -8.76 -5.31 -21.16
N PHE A 118 -8.13 -4.95 -20.04
CA PHE A 118 -8.79 -4.71 -18.76
C PHE A 118 -8.60 -3.26 -18.31
N ASN A 119 -9.57 -2.70 -17.62
CA ASN A 119 -9.39 -1.45 -16.87
C ASN A 119 -8.37 -1.68 -15.75
N THR A 120 -7.12 -1.29 -16.00
CA THR A 120 -5.98 -1.65 -15.14
C THR A 120 -5.49 -0.43 -14.38
N PHE A 121 -5.40 -0.55 -13.05
CA PHE A 121 -4.79 0.44 -12.18
C PHE A 121 -3.42 -0.03 -11.72
N ALA A 122 -2.46 0.88 -11.55
CA ALA A 122 -1.12 0.51 -11.09
C ALA A 122 -0.53 1.57 -10.16
N THR A 123 0.42 1.15 -9.32
CA THR A 123 1.20 2.06 -8.46
C THR A 123 1.80 3.20 -9.28
N GLN A 124 1.55 4.43 -8.84
CA GLN A 124 2.07 5.65 -9.48
C GLN A 124 3.37 6.08 -8.83
N GLY A 125 4.36 6.47 -9.64
CA GLY A 125 5.68 6.90 -9.17
C GLY A 125 6.32 5.86 -8.24
N ASN A 126 6.76 6.33 -7.07
CA ASN A 126 7.43 5.53 -6.02
C ASN A 126 6.54 5.24 -4.80
N LEU A 127 5.21 5.20 -4.98
CA LEU A 127 4.25 4.92 -3.90
C LEU A 127 4.21 3.42 -3.53
N ASN A 128 5.36 2.86 -3.14
CA ASN A 128 5.56 1.43 -2.94
C ASN A 128 5.86 1.04 -1.48
N ASN A 129 5.81 1.99 -0.53
CA ASN A 129 6.12 1.78 0.88
C ASN A 129 4.86 1.77 1.78
N HIS A 130 5.06 1.78 3.10
CA HIS A 130 4.01 1.70 4.13
C HIS A 130 3.02 2.88 4.15
N ILE A 131 3.29 3.97 3.42
CA ILE A 131 2.36 5.08 3.15
C ILE A 131 1.82 4.99 1.71
N GLY A 132 2.71 4.74 0.75
CA GLY A 132 2.40 4.76 -0.68
C GLY A 132 1.43 3.67 -1.11
N VAL A 133 1.57 2.45 -0.59
CA VAL A 133 0.66 1.33 -0.92
C VAL A 133 -0.77 1.62 -0.44
N PRO A 134 -1.00 2.06 0.83
CA PRO A 134 -2.32 2.52 1.26
C PRO A 134 -2.93 3.60 0.36
N LEU A 135 -2.15 4.64 0.00
CA LEU A 135 -2.62 5.71 -0.87
C LEU A 135 -2.94 5.22 -2.29
N THR A 136 -2.15 4.29 -2.81
CA THR A 136 -2.40 3.65 -4.11
C THR A 136 -3.72 2.88 -4.08
N LEU A 137 -3.96 2.05 -3.06
CA LEU A 137 -5.21 1.31 -2.90
C LEU A 137 -6.42 2.24 -2.80
N LEU A 138 -6.32 3.31 -2.03
CA LEU A 138 -7.39 4.31 -1.87
C LEU A 138 -7.60 5.17 -3.12
N SER A 139 -6.72 5.08 -4.10
CA SER A 139 -6.87 5.75 -5.40
C SER A 139 -7.45 4.82 -6.48
N VAL A 140 -7.64 3.52 -6.20
CA VAL A 140 -8.16 2.56 -7.17
C VAL A 140 -9.64 2.86 -7.47
N PRO A 141 -10.01 3.15 -8.73
CA PRO A 141 -11.41 3.33 -9.12
C PRO A 141 -12.25 2.06 -8.92
N PRO A 142 -13.53 2.16 -8.52
CA PRO A 142 -14.39 0.99 -8.29
C PRO A 142 -14.62 0.07 -9.50
N ASP A 143 -14.49 0.60 -10.71
CA ASP A 143 -14.63 -0.11 -11.99
C ASP A 143 -13.30 -0.72 -12.49
N THR A 144 -12.25 -0.68 -11.68
CA THR A 144 -10.98 -1.33 -11.98
C THR A 144 -11.17 -2.84 -12.06
N GLU A 145 -10.59 -3.46 -13.09
CA GLU A 145 -10.65 -4.89 -13.34
C GLU A 145 -9.35 -5.61 -12.97
N MET A 146 -8.21 -4.90 -12.90
CA MET A 146 -6.91 -5.44 -12.51
C MET A 146 -6.09 -4.38 -11.76
N VAL A 147 -5.39 -4.75 -10.70
CA VAL A 147 -4.42 -3.85 -10.03
C VAL A 147 -3.01 -4.44 -10.08
N VAL A 148 -2.03 -3.62 -10.46
CA VAL A 148 -0.61 -3.96 -10.40
C VAL A 148 0.07 -3.11 -9.32
N LEU A 149 0.44 -3.74 -8.20
CA LEU A 149 1.07 -3.07 -7.07
C LEU A 149 2.57 -3.34 -7.00
N GLU A 150 3.34 -2.26 -6.88
CA GLU A 150 4.76 -2.33 -6.55
C GLU A 150 4.93 -2.29 -5.03
N LEU A 151 5.63 -3.29 -4.46
CA LEU A 151 5.96 -3.38 -3.03
C LEU A 151 7.47 -3.21 -2.83
N GLY A 152 7.85 -2.10 -2.21
CA GLY A 152 9.22 -1.73 -1.87
C GLY A 152 9.49 -1.89 -0.38
N ALA A 153 10.67 -2.42 -0.06
CA ALA A 153 11.13 -2.62 1.31
C ALA A 153 12.65 -2.50 1.39
N ASN A 154 13.13 -2.04 2.54
CA ASN A 154 14.53 -1.94 2.93
C ASN A 154 14.87 -2.83 4.13
N HIS A 155 13.87 -3.31 4.87
CA HIS A 155 14.04 -4.14 6.06
C HIS A 155 13.14 -5.38 6.00
N LEU A 156 13.44 -6.36 6.86
CA LEU A 156 12.55 -7.50 7.09
C LEU A 156 11.20 -7.03 7.64
N HIS A 157 10.16 -7.80 7.38
CA HIS A 157 8.75 -7.60 7.76
C HIS A 157 8.03 -6.45 7.04
N GLU A 158 8.72 -5.65 6.23
CA GLU A 158 8.08 -4.59 5.47
C GLU A 158 7.24 -5.15 4.32
N ILE A 159 7.73 -6.15 3.56
CA ILE A 159 6.94 -6.77 2.49
C ILE A 159 5.75 -7.53 3.08
N GLU A 160 5.94 -8.22 4.21
CA GLU A 160 4.86 -8.85 4.98
C GLU A 160 3.76 -7.84 5.34
N LEU A 161 4.14 -6.66 5.88
CA LEU A 161 3.20 -5.59 6.20
C LEU A 161 2.44 -5.12 4.95
N LEU A 162 3.14 -4.87 3.84
CA LEU A 162 2.52 -4.39 2.61
C LEU A 162 1.59 -5.43 1.97
N ALA A 163 1.96 -6.71 2.02
CA ALA A 163 1.12 -7.81 1.56
C ALA A 163 -0.14 -7.94 2.43
N ARG A 164 -0.03 -7.80 3.76
CA ARG A 164 -1.19 -7.76 4.66
C ARG A 164 -2.12 -6.59 4.38
N ILE A 165 -1.58 -5.43 4.02
CA ILE A 165 -2.40 -4.24 3.69
C ILE A 165 -3.15 -4.45 2.37
N SER A 166 -2.45 -4.94 1.35
CA SER A 166 -2.94 -5.04 -0.03
C SER A 166 -3.71 -6.32 -0.36
N GLU A 167 -3.56 -7.37 0.44
CA GLU A 167 -4.17 -8.70 0.22
C GLU A 167 -4.10 -9.14 -1.25
N PRO A 168 -2.88 -9.32 -1.81
CA PRO A 168 -2.70 -9.64 -3.21
C PRO A 168 -3.19 -11.05 -3.57
N ASP A 169 -3.59 -11.22 -4.82
CA ASP A 169 -4.06 -12.49 -5.38
C ASP A 169 -2.96 -13.24 -6.15
N PHE A 170 -1.99 -12.47 -6.66
CA PHE A 170 -0.82 -12.96 -7.37
C PHE A 170 0.43 -12.22 -6.88
N GLY A 171 1.58 -12.89 -6.94
CA GLY A 171 2.87 -12.27 -6.60
C GLY A 171 3.97 -12.60 -7.58
N LEU A 172 4.87 -11.65 -7.79
CA LEU A 172 6.08 -11.83 -8.57
C LEU A 172 7.28 -11.22 -7.85
N ILE A 173 8.37 -11.96 -7.78
CA ILE A 173 9.68 -11.47 -7.32
C ILE A 173 10.56 -11.34 -8.57
N THR A 174 11.05 -10.14 -8.86
CA THR A 174 11.82 -9.87 -10.08
C THR A 174 13.23 -10.46 -10.04
N ASN A 175 13.93 -10.34 -8.91
CA ASN A 175 15.25 -10.89 -8.62
C ASN A 175 15.61 -10.62 -7.15
N VAL A 176 16.67 -11.29 -6.69
CA VAL A 176 17.37 -11.00 -5.43
C VAL A 176 18.79 -10.52 -5.75
N GLY A 177 19.10 -9.29 -5.36
CA GLY A 177 20.36 -8.59 -5.63
C GLY A 177 21.01 -8.02 -4.37
N LEU A 178 22.11 -7.27 -4.57
CA LEU A 178 22.92 -6.67 -3.50
C LEU A 178 22.47 -5.25 -3.10
N ASP A 179 21.32 -4.79 -3.56
CA ASP A 179 20.73 -3.53 -3.14
C ASP A 179 20.16 -3.64 -1.72
N HIS A 180 19.98 -2.48 -1.07
CA HIS A 180 19.39 -2.37 0.26
C HIS A 180 20.10 -3.17 1.36
N LEU A 181 21.36 -3.60 1.14
CA LEU A 181 22.17 -4.33 2.12
C LEU A 181 22.37 -3.56 3.43
N GLU A 182 22.37 -2.23 3.41
CA GLU A 182 22.46 -1.42 4.64
C GLU A 182 21.24 -1.66 5.57
N GLY A 183 20.05 -1.86 5.01
CA GLY A 183 18.83 -2.13 5.78
C GLY A 183 18.63 -3.63 6.08
N TYR A 184 18.96 -4.51 5.14
CA TYR A 184 18.80 -5.95 5.32
C TYR A 184 19.97 -6.63 6.05
N GLY A 185 21.16 -6.03 6.02
CA GLY A 185 22.39 -6.55 6.64
C GLY A 185 23.08 -7.69 5.87
N SER A 186 22.36 -8.47 5.07
CA SER A 186 22.94 -9.56 4.26
C SER A 186 22.08 -9.90 3.03
N LEU A 187 22.70 -10.51 2.01
CA LEU A 187 21.98 -11.02 0.83
C LEU A 187 20.92 -12.07 1.20
N GLU A 188 21.20 -12.88 2.23
CA GLU A 188 20.24 -13.84 2.77
C GLU A 188 19.00 -13.14 3.32
N ASN A 189 19.17 -11.99 3.99
CA ASN A 189 18.06 -11.21 4.50
C ASN A 189 17.32 -10.46 3.39
N VAL A 190 17.98 -10.04 2.31
CA VAL A 190 17.30 -9.52 1.11
C VAL A 190 16.40 -10.61 0.51
N ALA A 191 16.93 -11.83 0.35
CA ALA A 191 16.15 -12.98 -0.12
C ALA A 191 14.95 -13.26 0.80
N LYS A 192 15.16 -13.28 2.12
CA LYS A 192 14.09 -13.47 3.12
C LYS A 192 13.03 -12.37 3.01
N GLY A 193 13.44 -11.10 2.97
CA GLY A 193 12.54 -9.95 2.88
C GLY A 193 11.62 -10.03 1.67
N HIS A 194 12.16 -10.30 0.48
CA HIS A 194 11.31 -10.45 -0.71
C HIS A 194 10.44 -11.72 -0.67
N SER A 195 10.94 -12.80 -0.08
CA SER A 195 10.18 -14.05 0.07
C SER A 195 8.93 -13.92 0.96
N GLU A 196 8.82 -12.86 1.77
CA GLU A 196 7.63 -12.58 2.59
C GLU A 196 6.36 -12.47 1.73
N LEU A 197 6.48 -11.94 0.49
CA LEU A 197 5.35 -11.90 -0.45
C LEU A 197 4.88 -13.32 -0.80
N PHE A 198 5.82 -14.20 -1.17
CA PHE A 198 5.52 -15.59 -1.49
C PHE A 198 4.98 -16.33 -0.27
N TYR A 199 5.52 -16.09 0.92
CA TYR A 199 5.01 -16.70 2.15
C TYR A 199 3.56 -16.28 2.44
N PHE A 200 3.23 -15.00 2.29
CA PHE A 200 1.86 -14.51 2.40
C PHE A 200 0.94 -15.25 1.42
N LEU A 201 1.31 -15.27 0.14
CA LEU A 201 0.49 -15.90 -0.91
C LEU A 201 0.28 -17.40 -0.66
N LEU A 202 1.33 -18.12 -0.24
CA LEU A 202 1.24 -19.54 0.11
C LEU A 202 0.24 -19.76 1.25
N LYS A 203 0.36 -18.99 2.34
CA LYS A 203 -0.53 -19.09 3.51
C LYS A 203 -1.99 -18.81 3.18
N HIS A 204 -2.24 -18.02 2.14
CA HIS A 204 -3.57 -17.61 1.69
C HIS A 204 -4.07 -18.37 0.44
N ASN A 205 -3.39 -19.46 0.03
CA ASN A 205 -3.72 -20.28 -1.14
C ASN A 205 -3.84 -19.45 -2.44
N LYS A 206 -2.88 -18.54 -2.64
CA LYS A 206 -2.77 -17.67 -3.81
C LYS A 206 -1.64 -18.11 -4.73
N ASN A 207 -1.57 -17.52 -5.92
CA ASN A 207 -0.65 -17.94 -6.97
C ASN A 207 0.59 -17.04 -7.04
N ILE A 208 1.67 -17.58 -7.60
CA ILE A 208 2.91 -16.85 -7.84
C ILE A 208 3.30 -16.92 -9.32
N PHE A 209 4.12 -15.97 -9.74
CA PHE A 209 4.87 -15.99 -10.98
C PHE A 209 6.34 -15.81 -10.64
N TYR A 210 7.21 -16.63 -11.22
CA TYR A 210 8.64 -16.55 -10.95
C TYR A 210 9.46 -16.89 -12.18
N LYS A 211 10.70 -16.37 -12.20
CA LYS A 211 11.67 -16.71 -13.23
C LYS A 211 12.36 -18.03 -12.86
N LYS A 212 12.12 -19.08 -13.64
CA LYS A 212 12.69 -20.42 -13.39
C LYS A 212 14.22 -20.45 -13.38
N ASP A 213 14.85 -19.60 -14.20
CA ASP A 213 16.32 -19.53 -14.31
C ASP A 213 16.98 -18.69 -13.21
N ASP A 214 16.20 -18.02 -12.36
CA ASP A 214 16.71 -17.40 -11.13
C ASP A 214 16.69 -18.46 -10.02
N GLU A 215 17.85 -19.08 -9.74
CA GLU A 215 17.93 -20.15 -8.74
C GLU A 215 17.40 -19.73 -7.36
N GLN A 216 17.61 -18.48 -6.94
CA GLN A 216 17.20 -18.04 -5.61
C GLN A 216 15.67 -17.94 -5.55
N VAL A 217 15.06 -17.29 -6.53
CA VAL A 217 13.60 -17.17 -6.58
C VAL A 217 12.94 -18.53 -6.86
N ALA A 218 13.53 -19.36 -7.73
CA ALA A 218 13.05 -20.71 -8.00
C ALA A 218 13.06 -21.59 -6.74
N ARG A 219 14.10 -21.49 -5.89
CA ARG A 219 14.13 -22.18 -4.58
C ARG A 219 13.02 -21.71 -3.64
N MET A 220 12.60 -20.45 -3.69
CA MET A 220 11.47 -19.96 -2.91
C MET A 220 10.15 -20.57 -3.41
N ALA A 221 10.00 -20.70 -4.73
CA ALA A 221 8.79 -21.21 -5.38
C ALA A 221 8.54 -22.70 -5.11
N THR A 222 9.56 -23.52 -4.84
CA THR A 222 9.39 -24.97 -4.57
C THR A 222 8.50 -25.29 -3.36
N ARG A 223 8.21 -24.31 -2.51
CA ARG A 223 7.30 -24.43 -1.37
C ARG A 223 5.82 -24.49 -1.78
N PHE A 224 5.50 -24.06 -3.00
CA PHE A 224 4.15 -24.12 -3.53
C PHE A 224 3.88 -25.52 -4.14
N PRO A 225 2.66 -26.05 -4.00
CA PRO A 225 2.33 -27.38 -4.52
C PRO A 225 2.29 -27.44 -6.05
N ASN A 226 1.97 -26.33 -6.72
CA ASN A 226 1.98 -26.17 -8.18
C ASN A 226 2.52 -24.77 -8.53
N PRO A 227 3.84 -24.55 -8.47
CA PRO A 227 4.46 -23.26 -8.76
C PRO A 227 4.46 -22.92 -10.26
#